data_AF-A0A8T3NJC3-F1
#
_entry.id   AF-A0A8T3NJC3-F1
#
_cell.length_a   1.000
_cell.length_b   1.000
_cell.length_c   1.000
_cell.angle_alpha   90.00
_cell.angle_beta   90.00
_cell.angle_gamma   90.00
#
_symmetry.space_group_name_H-M   'P 1'
#
loop_
_entity.id
_entity.type
_entity.pdbx_description
1 polymer ?
#
loop_
_entity_poly.entity_id
_entity_poly.type
_entity_poly.pdbx_seq_one_letter_code
_entity_poly.pdbx_strand_id
1 'polypeptide(L)'
;MFGRKRAWLALVVLVVWAGVGAATVRADGASASEIEASRRLQSAVATQAATRASLLVVGEGRSCGEAGFVAYRRSDVEYDLVDEWYVASQLWADAQLLAASMGRPPLLADGARQRAGRLKLAALAYEPSGRCYLDKGFAFLERLWDARLGGYYPRFHLAQGQIDRETRYADDNALTGLALLAAAETASDATTRGRYLDAARREADFLLRSGLWDATFGGGFWWTTDRGDTDEGKPAQTNAIAALFLGRLHQATGAGVYREWTLRTLFWMDTVLYEPSRDLYRWSVHYQDPARRTGPIVRSPRFFNYDQGIAIEAQLLAARLDGEPGRLARARELGQALHRDFWSQHGGGYNLQAGVEQVYTSYASWASLGHLALHDVDGDPRWLDMARANAAALTAALRRTDGGYALRHYRCVDRVAPGCERGQAISVLDHTRDGAAQAWMQQLQTGLAQRIAEDD
;
A
#
# COMPACT_ATOMS: atom_id res chain seq x y z
N MET A 1 69.70 65.59 30.09
CA MET A 1 68.31 65.73 30.57
C MET A 1 67.73 66.99 29.92
N PHE A 2 66.56 66.87 29.26
CA PHE A 2 65.90 67.86 28.37
C PHE A 2 66.70 68.20 27.09
N GLY A 3 66.21 68.14 25.86
CA GLY A 3 64.88 67.93 25.29
C GLY A 3 64.75 68.87 24.08
N ARG A 4 64.42 68.39 22.86
CA ARG A 4 63.79 69.20 21.82
C ARG A 4 63.17 68.39 20.66
N LYS A 5 61.94 68.79 20.39
CA LYS A 5 60.91 68.38 19.42
C LYS A 5 61.36 68.34 17.95
N ARG A 6 60.76 67.44 17.15
CA ARG A 6 60.29 67.73 15.78
C ARG A 6 59.01 66.94 15.46
N ALA A 7 58.06 67.65 14.84
CA ALA A 7 56.73 67.23 14.44
C ALA A 7 56.75 66.37 13.16
N TRP A 8 55.75 65.50 12.98
CA TRP A 8 55.37 64.95 11.68
C TRP A 8 53.85 64.75 11.54
N LEU A 9 53.46 64.81 10.27
CA LEU A 9 52.14 65.01 9.65
C LEU A 9 51.00 64.12 10.12
N ALA A 10 49.80 64.71 10.11
CA ALA A 10 48.53 64.01 10.10
C ALA A 10 48.22 63.47 8.69
N LEU A 11 47.88 62.18 8.60
CA LEU A 11 47.25 61.56 7.45
C LEU A 11 45.84 61.13 7.88
N VAL A 12 44.81 61.81 7.35
CA VAL A 12 43.42 61.43 7.54
C VAL A 12 43.08 60.37 6.49
N VAL A 13 42.83 59.14 6.93
CA VAL A 13 42.20 58.10 6.12
C VAL A 13 40.74 58.00 6.55
N LEU A 14 39.85 58.53 5.71
CA LEU A 14 38.40 58.32 5.79
C LEU A 14 38.10 56.92 5.23
N VAL A 15 37.84 55.95 6.11
CA VAL A 15 37.26 54.67 5.71
C VAL A 15 35.73 54.83 5.75
N VAL A 16 35.13 54.92 4.56
CA VAL A 16 33.69 54.81 4.39
C VAL A 16 33.32 53.33 4.54
N TRP A 17 32.79 52.96 5.71
CA TRP A 17 32.08 51.70 5.89
C TRP A 17 30.70 51.82 5.25
N ALA A 18 30.57 51.31 4.03
CA ALA A 18 29.27 51.06 3.42
C ALA A 18 28.58 49.95 4.23
N GLY A 19 27.54 50.33 4.96
CA GLY A 19 26.63 49.41 5.62
C GLY A 19 25.89 48.57 4.58
N VAL A 20 26.49 47.44 4.20
CA VAL A 20 25.73 46.32 3.66
C VAL A 20 24.99 45.74 4.87
N GLY A 21 23.73 46.14 5.01
CA GLY A 21 22.78 45.43 5.85
C GLY A 21 22.77 43.98 5.38
N ALA A 22 23.50 43.13 6.07
CA ALA A 22 23.28 41.70 6.05
C ALA A 22 21.86 41.50 6.55
N ALA A 23 20.91 41.49 5.63
CA ALA A 23 19.68 40.75 5.82
C ALA A 23 20.16 39.32 6.11
N THR A 24 20.23 38.98 7.39
CA THR A 24 20.21 37.62 7.85
C THR A 24 18.89 37.05 7.36
N VAL A 25 18.91 36.51 6.14
CA VAL A 25 17.93 35.53 5.72
C VAL A 25 18.06 34.43 6.76
N ARG A 26 17.13 34.40 7.71
CA ARG A 26 16.89 33.20 8.50
C ARG A 26 16.70 32.09 7.47
N ALA A 27 17.65 31.17 7.39
CA ALA A 27 17.33 29.84 6.93
C ALA A 27 16.25 29.37 7.90
N ASP A 28 14.98 29.44 7.48
CA ASP A 28 13.87 28.85 8.22
C ASP A 28 14.25 27.38 8.45
N GLY A 29 14.58 27.06 9.69
CA GLY A 29 15.05 25.75 10.08
C GLY A 29 13.89 24.78 10.00
N ALA A 30 13.93 23.88 9.02
CA ALA A 30 12.94 22.80 8.93
C ALA A 30 12.90 22.01 10.24
N SER A 31 11.70 21.67 10.70
CA SER A 31 11.51 20.88 11.92
C SER A 31 12.09 19.46 11.76
N ALA A 32 12.22 18.73 12.87
CA ALA A 32 12.64 17.33 12.83
C ALA A 32 11.65 16.44 12.03
N SER A 33 10.34 16.71 12.16
CA SER A 33 9.30 15.95 11.47
C SER A 33 9.25 16.31 9.98
N GLU A 34 9.48 17.58 9.59
CA GLU A 34 9.65 17.97 8.18
C GLU A 34 10.85 17.27 7.52
N ILE A 35 11.96 17.14 8.25
CA ILE A 35 13.15 16.40 7.78
C ILE A 35 12.84 14.90 7.66
N GLU A 36 12.13 14.31 8.62
CA GLU A 36 11.76 12.90 8.56
C GLU A 36 10.77 12.64 7.41
N ALA A 37 9.68 13.40 7.32
CA ALA A 37 8.72 13.33 6.23
C ALA A 37 9.41 13.45 4.88
N SER A 38 10.42 14.35 4.78
CA SER A 38 11.23 14.49 3.57
C SER A 38 11.97 13.22 3.20
N ARG A 39 12.64 12.61 4.19
CA ARG A 39 13.40 11.37 4.00
C ARG A 39 12.49 10.21 3.60
N ARG A 40 11.29 10.13 4.18
CA ARG A 40 10.29 9.10 3.86
C ARG A 40 9.84 9.22 2.41
N LEU A 41 9.48 10.42 1.95
CA LEU A 41 9.08 10.63 0.55
C LEU A 41 10.22 10.34 -0.43
N GLN A 42 11.46 10.75 -0.10
CA GLN A 42 12.65 10.39 -0.88
C GLN A 42 12.84 8.87 -0.97
N SER A 43 12.56 8.15 0.12
CA SER A 43 12.59 6.69 0.10
C SER A 43 11.54 6.11 -0.84
N ALA A 44 10.31 6.64 -0.83
CA ALA A 44 9.25 6.19 -1.75
C ALA A 44 9.63 6.40 -3.22
N VAL A 45 10.17 7.59 -3.55
CA VAL A 45 10.67 7.91 -4.91
C VAL A 45 11.82 6.98 -5.32
N ALA A 46 12.77 6.70 -4.42
CA ALA A 46 13.87 5.79 -4.69
C ALA A 46 13.38 4.35 -4.96
N THR A 47 12.42 3.87 -4.18
CA THR A 47 11.79 2.55 -4.39
C THR A 47 11.07 2.47 -5.73
N GLN A 48 10.33 3.51 -6.10
CA GLN A 48 9.70 3.57 -7.41
C GLN A 48 10.74 3.55 -8.54
N ALA A 49 11.82 4.34 -8.43
CA ALA A 49 12.89 4.37 -9.42
C ALA A 49 13.54 3.00 -9.58
N ALA A 50 13.84 2.30 -8.47
CA ALA A 50 14.37 0.94 -8.49
C ALA A 50 13.41 -0.07 -9.15
N THR A 51 12.11 0.07 -8.88
CA THR A 51 11.05 -0.73 -9.51
C THR A 51 11.04 -0.52 -11.01
N ARG A 52 11.03 0.74 -11.46
CA ARG A 52 11.01 1.06 -12.89
C ARG A 52 12.29 0.61 -13.60
N ALA A 53 13.44 0.69 -12.94
CA ALA A 53 14.71 0.24 -13.50
C ALA A 53 14.77 -1.29 -13.71
N SER A 54 14.03 -2.06 -12.91
CA SER A 54 14.22 -3.52 -12.83
C SER A 54 13.03 -4.32 -13.36
N LEU A 55 11.81 -3.84 -13.10
CA LEU A 55 10.57 -4.57 -13.33
C LEU A 55 9.70 -3.96 -14.43
N LEU A 56 10.00 -2.75 -14.90
CA LEU A 56 9.20 -2.10 -15.93
C LEU A 56 9.21 -2.90 -17.24
N VAL A 57 8.03 -3.05 -17.82
CA VAL A 57 7.79 -3.47 -19.19
C VAL A 57 7.24 -2.26 -19.94
N VAL A 58 7.86 -1.93 -21.06
CA VAL A 58 7.41 -0.86 -21.95
C VAL A 58 6.88 -1.53 -23.22
N GLY A 59 5.59 -1.36 -23.52
CA GLY A 59 4.94 -2.11 -24.59
C GLY A 59 5.50 -1.81 -25.98
N GLU A 60 5.65 -0.52 -26.29
CA GLU A 60 6.26 0.01 -27.52
C GLU A 60 7.13 1.20 -27.16
N GLY A 61 8.20 1.50 -27.91
CA GLY A 61 9.08 2.64 -27.62
C GLY A 61 10.06 2.41 -26.46
N ARG A 62 10.76 3.48 -26.07
CA ARG A 62 11.86 3.45 -25.07
C ARG A 62 11.53 4.18 -23.77
N SER A 63 10.45 4.93 -23.75
CA SER A 63 10.00 5.72 -22.61
C SER A 63 8.50 5.62 -22.47
N CYS A 64 7.97 6.00 -21.30
CA CYS A 64 6.52 6.03 -21.10
C CYS A 64 5.79 6.91 -22.13
N GLY A 65 6.39 8.05 -22.52
CA GLY A 65 5.76 8.99 -23.46
C GLY A 65 5.61 8.43 -24.88
N GLU A 66 6.49 7.50 -25.27
CA GLU A 66 6.44 6.81 -26.56
C GLU A 66 5.53 5.58 -26.54
N ALA A 67 5.30 5.01 -25.35
CA ALA A 67 4.66 3.72 -25.22
C ALA A 67 3.15 3.76 -25.34
N GLY A 68 2.57 2.72 -25.96
CA GLY A 68 1.12 2.48 -25.92
C GLY A 68 0.64 2.16 -24.51
N PHE A 69 1.43 1.39 -23.76
CA PHE A 69 1.20 1.01 -22.37
C PHE A 69 2.53 0.77 -21.63
N VAL A 70 2.46 0.73 -20.30
CA VAL A 70 3.53 0.21 -19.44
C VAL A 70 2.96 -0.89 -18.55
N ALA A 71 3.79 -1.81 -18.08
CA ALA A 71 3.40 -2.80 -17.09
C ALA A 71 4.57 -3.11 -16.16
N TYR A 72 4.36 -3.97 -15.18
CA TYR A 72 5.38 -4.35 -14.21
C TYR A 72 5.45 -5.87 -14.10
N ARG A 73 6.65 -6.41 -14.25
CA ARG A 73 6.92 -7.82 -14.00
C ARG A 73 6.57 -8.16 -12.56
N ARG A 74 6.12 -9.40 -12.34
CA ARG A 74 5.93 -9.98 -11.01
C ARG A 74 7.19 -9.82 -10.17
N SER A 75 8.32 -10.29 -10.69
CA SER A 75 9.60 -10.21 -9.99
C SER A 75 10.80 -10.26 -10.94
N ASP A 76 12.01 -10.13 -10.40
CA ASP A 76 13.25 -10.34 -11.16
C ASP A 76 13.60 -11.82 -11.38
N VAL A 77 12.91 -12.75 -10.70
CA VAL A 77 13.06 -14.21 -10.90
C VAL A 77 11.97 -14.80 -11.79
N GLU A 78 10.73 -14.32 -11.68
CA GLU A 78 9.60 -14.66 -12.55
C GLU A 78 9.35 -13.52 -13.55
N TYR A 79 10.41 -13.14 -14.27
CA TYR A 79 10.45 -11.96 -15.12
C TYR A 79 9.55 -12.03 -16.36
N ASP A 80 9.02 -13.22 -16.67
CA ASP A 80 8.13 -13.48 -17.80
C ASP A 80 6.66 -13.21 -17.48
N LEU A 81 6.33 -13.00 -16.21
CA LEU A 81 4.96 -12.84 -15.74
C LEU A 81 4.66 -11.38 -15.42
N VAL A 82 3.49 -10.92 -15.86
CA VAL A 82 2.88 -9.66 -15.45
C VAL A 82 1.52 -10.01 -14.88
N ASP A 83 1.38 -9.92 -13.56
CA ASP A 83 0.09 -10.16 -12.91
C ASP A 83 -0.69 -8.86 -12.73
N GLU A 84 -2.01 -8.97 -12.80
CA GLU A 84 -2.96 -7.91 -12.51
C GLU A 84 -2.72 -7.30 -11.13
N TRP A 85 -2.63 -8.13 -10.09
CA TRP A 85 -2.41 -7.71 -8.70
C TRP A 85 -1.16 -6.83 -8.54
N TYR A 86 -0.10 -7.18 -9.25
CA TYR A 86 1.20 -6.51 -9.16
C TYR A 86 1.18 -5.16 -9.87
N VAL A 87 0.55 -5.11 -11.04
CA VAL A 87 0.32 -3.85 -11.75
C VAL A 87 -0.58 -2.95 -10.92
N ALA A 88 -1.72 -3.44 -10.44
CA ALA A 88 -2.65 -2.69 -9.60
C ALA A 88 -1.99 -2.14 -8.33
N SER A 89 -1.20 -2.96 -7.63
CA SER A 89 -0.42 -2.55 -6.45
C SER A 89 0.49 -1.37 -6.78
N GLN A 90 1.24 -1.43 -7.89
CA GLN A 90 2.15 -0.36 -8.30
C GLN A 90 1.39 0.89 -8.75
N LEU A 91 0.26 0.75 -9.45
CA LEU A 91 -0.58 1.88 -9.83
C LEU A 91 -1.15 2.60 -8.61
N TRP A 92 -1.58 1.85 -7.60
CA TRP A 92 -2.02 2.43 -6.35
C TRP A 92 -0.88 3.16 -5.64
N ALA A 93 0.31 2.57 -5.61
CA ALA A 93 1.50 3.21 -5.05
C ALA A 93 1.88 4.51 -5.77
N ASP A 94 1.78 4.54 -7.11
CA ASP A 94 2.05 5.72 -7.93
C ASP A 94 0.97 6.80 -7.73
N ALA A 95 -0.30 6.43 -7.63
CA ALA A 95 -1.39 7.36 -7.32
C ALA A 95 -1.20 7.99 -5.92
N GLN A 96 -0.83 7.20 -4.92
CA GLN A 96 -0.56 7.74 -3.57
C GLN A 96 0.61 8.72 -3.56
N LEU A 97 1.70 8.39 -4.26
CA LEU A 97 2.87 9.25 -4.33
C LEU A 97 2.59 10.55 -5.12
N LEU A 98 1.78 10.47 -6.20
CA LEU A 98 1.26 11.65 -6.90
C LEU A 98 0.42 12.52 -5.96
N ALA A 99 -0.51 11.94 -5.22
CA ALA A 99 -1.35 12.66 -4.26
C ALA A 99 -0.51 13.40 -3.22
N ALA A 100 0.47 12.73 -2.61
CA ALA A 100 1.40 13.35 -1.65
C ALA A 100 2.19 14.50 -2.28
N SER A 101 2.67 14.35 -3.53
CA SER A 101 3.41 15.40 -4.24
C SER A 101 2.55 16.64 -4.57
N MET A 102 1.25 16.46 -4.71
CA MET A 102 0.27 17.55 -4.88
C MET A 102 -0.17 18.17 -3.55
N GLY A 103 0.34 17.70 -2.41
CA GLY A 103 -0.11 18.11 -1.07
C GLY A 103 -1.56 17.70 -0.76
N ARG A 104 -2.05 16.63 -1.40
CA ARG A 104 -3.35 16.04 -1.08
C ARG A 104 -3.22 15.17 0.18
N PRO A 105 -4.27 15.07 1.01
CA PRO A 105 -4.27 14.15 2.15
C PRO A 105 -4.04 12.71 1.66
N PRO A 106 -3.61 11.79 2.54
CA PRO A 106 -3.50 10.38 2.19
C PRO A 106 -4.82 9.86 1.59
N LEU A 107 -4.76 9.09 0.50
CA LEU A 107 -5.97 8.51 -0.10
C LEU A 107 -6.59 7.38 0.75
N LEU A 108 -5.99 7.09 1.93
CA LEU A 108 -6.55 6.23 2.98
C LEU A 108 -7.11 7.05 4.16
N ALA A 109 -6.82 8.36 4.23
CA ALA A 109 -7.20 9.24 5.32
C ALA A 109 -8.59 9.80 5.08
N ASP A 110 -9.58 9.05 5.52
CA ASP A 110 -10.97 9.47 5.47
C ASP A 110 -11.38 10.17 6.79
N GLY A 111 -11.13 11.47 6.85
CA GLY A 111 -11.92 12.44 7.61
C GLY A 111 -11.85 12.39 9.15
N ALA A 112 -10.94 13.20 9.72
CA ALA A 112 -11.16 14.01 10.94
C ALA A 112 -10.04 15.05 11.11
N ARG A 113 -8.81 14.71 10.71
CA ARG A 113 -7.65 15.62 10.72
C ARG A 113 -7.18 15.94 9.29
N GLN A 114 -7.99 16.65 8.52
CA GLN A 114 -7.50 17.27 7.28
C GLN A 114 -6.72 18.55 7.63
N ARG A 115 -5.47 18.41 8.09
CA ARG A 115 -4.54 19.54 8.11
C ARG A 115 -3.72 19.49 6.84
N ALA A 116 -3.97 20.45 5.95
CA ALA A 116 -3.13 20.64 4.77
C ALA A 116 -1.76 21.19 5.21
N GLY A 117 -0.88 20.30 5.67
CA GLY A 117 0.55 20.59 5.73
C GLY A 117 1.06 20.68 4.30
N ARG A 118 1.45 21.86 3.84
CA ARG A 118 2.22 21.96 2.58
C ARG A 118 3.59 21.36 2.84
N LEU A 119 3.73 20.08 2.58
CA LEU A 119 5.02 19.45 2.30
C LEU A 119 5.67 20.26 1.15
N LYS A 120 6.53 21.23 1.47
CA LYS A 120 7.43 21.90 0.49
C LYS A 120 8.54 20.91 0.11
N LEU A 121 8.16 19.80 -0.48
CA LEU A 121 8.96 18.59 -0.42
C LEU A 121 9.28 18.11 -1.83
N ALA A 122 10.49 18.44 -2.29
CA ALA A 122 11.17 17.93 -3.49
C ALA A 122 10.25 17.64 -4.71
N ALA A 123 9.26 18.50 -4.96
CA ALA A 123 8.25 18.34 -6.00
C ALA A 123 8.76 18.64 -7.42
N LEU A 124 10.06 18.55 -7.68
CA LEU A 124 10.64 18.96 -8.97
C LEU A 124 11.00 17.80 -9.92
N ALA A 125 10.91 16.54 -9.50
CA ALA A 125 11.30 15.41 -10.38
C ALA A 125 10.23 14.33 -10.58
N TYR A 126 9.14 14.30 -9.81
CA TYR A 126 8.18 13.19 -9.86
C TYR A 126 7.03 13.40 -10.88
N GLU A 127 6.43 14.60 -10.86
CA GLU A 127 5.07 14.86 -11.38
C GLU A 127 4.84 14.48 -12.86
N PRO A 128 5.65 14.92 -13.84
CA PRO A 128 5.37 14.61 -15.25
C PRO A 128 5.56 13.13 -15.59
N SER A 129 6.53 12.47 -14.94
CA SER A 129 6.81 11.05 -15.20
C SER A 129 5.79 10.15 -14.51
N GLY A 130 5.49 10.42 -13.23
CA GLY A 130 4.56 9.65 -12.40
C GLY A 130 3.21 9.45 -13.08
N ARG A 131 2.65 10.55 -13.60
CA ARG A 131 1.35 10.52 -14.27
C ARG A 131 1.34 9.66 -15.53
N CYS A 132 2.38 9.77 -16.35
CA CYS A 132 2.47 8.95 -17.56
C CYS A 132 2.41 7.46 -17.22
N TYR A 133 3.21 6.99 -16.27
CA TYR A 133 3.26 5.57 -15.90
C TYR A 133 1.92 5.09 -15.32
N LEU A 134 1.24 5.93 -14.53
CA LEU A 134 -0.10 5.61 -14.01
C LEU A 134 -1.12 5.41 -15.14
N ASP A 135 -1.26 6.39 -16.04
CA ASP A 135 -2.23 6.32 -17.14
C ASP A 135 -1.90 5.19 -18.13
N LYS A 136 -0.61 4.96 -18.42
CA LYS A 136 -0.16 3.91 -19.34
C LYS A 136 -0.20 2.52 -18.73
N GLY A 137 -0.09 2.41 -17.40
CA GLY A 137 -0.27 1.15 -16.71
C GLY A 137 -1.74 0.77 -16.59
N PHE A 138 -2.64 1.75 -16.42
CA PHE A 138 -4.07 1.51 -16.58
C PHE A 138 -4.41 1.05 -18.00
N ALA A 139 -3.80 1.64 -19.03
CA ALA A 139 -3.98 1.17 -20.40
C ALA A 139 -3.53 -0.30 -20.60
N PHE A 140 -2.56 -0.79 -19.83
CA PHE A 140 -2.24 -2.22 -19.80
C PHE A 140 -3.31 -3.05 -19.09
N LEU A 141 -3.77 -2.63 -17.90
CA LEU A 141 -4.84 -3.33 -17.18
C LEU A 141 -6.08 -3.54 -18.05
N GLU A 142 -6.49 -2.53 -18.82
CA GLU A 142 -7.63 -2.64 -19.75
C GLU A 142 -7.47 -3.76 -20.80
N ARG A 143 -6.24 -4.22 -21.07
CA ARG A 143 -5.99 -5.38 -21.95
C ARG A 143 -6.31 -6.71 -21.29
N LEU A 144 -6.30 -6.76 -19.96
CA LEU A 144 -6.66 -7.92 -19.16
C LEU A 144 -8.17 -8.03 -18.92
N TRP A 145 -8.95 -7.00 -19.28
CA TRP A 145 -10.39 -7.01 -19.04
C TRP A 145 -11.11 -8.04 -19.92
N ASP A 146 -11.95 -8.88 -19.31
CA ASP A 146 -12.87 -9.75 -20.03
C ASP A 146 -14.12 -8.97 -20.47
N ALA A 147 -14.17 -8.57 -21.74
CA ALA A 147 -15.32 -7.86 -22.29
C ALA A 147 -16.64 -8.67 -22.32
N ARG A 148 -16.60 -9.99 -22.13
CA ARG A 148 -17.80 -10.85 -22.15
C ARG A 148 -18.35 -11.09 -20.74
N LEU A 149 -17.48 -11.45 -19.81
CA LEU A 149 -17.88 -11.86 -18.46
C LEU A 149 -17.54 -10.84 -17.37
N GLY A 150 -16.80 -9.79 -17.72
CA GLY A 150 -16.22 -8.85 -16.76
C GLY A 150 -15.08 -9.45 -15.95
N GLY A 151 -14.42 -8.59 -15.19
CA GLY A 151 -13.23 -8.90 -14.40
C GLY A 151 -11.97 -8.90 -15.26
N TYR A 152 -10.87 -8.44 -14.67
CA TYR A 152 -9.54 -8.60 -15.19
C TYR A 152 -9.03 -10.03 -14.98
N TYR A 153 -8.45 -10.57 -16.04
CA TYR A 153 -7.66 -11.80 -15.98
C TYR A 153 -6.39 -11.61 -15.16
N PRO A 154 -5.92 -12.66 -14.47
CA PRO A 154 -4.88 -12.55 -13.46
C PRO A 154 -3.50 -12.24 -14.04
N ARG A 155 -3.24 -12.65 -15.29
CA ARG A 155 -1.87 -12.73 -15.78
C ARG A 155 -1.74 -12.56 -17.28
N PHE A 156 -0.66 -11.88 -17.66
CA PHE A 156 -0.06 -11.90 -18.98
C PHE A 156 1.32 -12.56 -18.96
N HIS A 157 1.56 -13.43 -19.92
CA HIS A 157 2.84 -14.08 -20.19
C HIS A 157 3.57 -13.34 -21.30
N LEU A 158 4.71 -12.73 -20.97
CA LEU A 158 5.44 -11.82 -21.85
C LEU A 158 6.03 -12.54 -23.07
N ALA A 159 6.69 -13.68 -22.87
CA ALA A 159 7.37 -14.43 -23.92
C ALA A 159 6.38 -15.02 -24.95
N GLN A 160 5.22 -15.48 -24.49
CA GLN A 160 4.18 -16.07 -25.32
C GLN A 160 3.24 -15.00 -25.90
N GLY A 161 3.20 -13.81 -25.31
CA GLY A 161 2.23 -12.78 -25.66
C GLY A 161 0.78 -13.18 -25.36
N GLN A 162 0.58 -13.99 -24.30
CA GLN A 162 -0.71 -14.63 -23.99
C GLN A 162 -1.26 -14.19 -22.64
N ILE A 163 -2.59 -14.11 -22.55
CA ILE A 163 -3.33 -13.86 -21.29
C ILE A 163 -3.82 -15.21 -20.77
N ASP A 164 -3.64 -15.47 -19.47
CA ASP A 164 -4.30 -16.58 -18.79
C ASP A 164 -5.79 -16.25 -18.61
N ARG A 165 -6.68 -17.03 -19.23
CA ARG A 165 -8.11 -16.72 -19.34
C ARG A 165 -9.02 -17.63 -18.51
N GLU A 166 -8.45 -18.50 -17.69
CA GLU A 166 -9.22 -19.51 -16.96
C GLU A 166 -9.87 -18.90 -15.71
N THR A 167 -9.05 -18.64 -14.69
CA THR A 167 -9.51 -18.23 -13.37
C THR A 167 -9.37 -16.73 -13.17
N ARG A 168 -10.38 -16.08 -12.60
CA ARG A 168 -10.29 -14.69 -12.11
C ARG A 168 -10.38 -14.67 -10.59
N TYR A 169 -9.68 -13.73 -9.99
CA TYR A 169 -9.49 -13.62 -8.54
C TYR A 169 -10.22 -12.39 -8.02
N ALA A 170 -11.03 -12.57 -6.98
CA ALA A 170 -11.92 -11.54 -6.47
C ALA A 170 -11.16 -10.45 -5.70
N ASP A 171 -10.09 -10.82 -5.00
CA ASP A 171 -9.15 -9.94 -4.32
C ASP A 171 -8.33 -9.09 -5.30
N ASP A 172 -7.80 -9.69 -6.35
CA ASP A 172 -7.16 -9.03 -7.51
C ASP A 172 -8.03 -7.90 -8.06
N ASN A 173 -9.25 -8.25 -8.48
CA ASN A 173 -10.18 -7.30 -9.08
C ASN A 173 -10.63 -6.21 -8.08
N ALA A 174 -10.84 -6.56 -6.80
CA ALA A 174 -11.17 -5.58 -5.77
C ALA A 174 -9.99 -4.63 -5.47
N LEU A 175 -8.75 -5.12 -5.49
CA LEU A 175 -7.53 -4.31 -5.35
C LEU A 175 -7.39 -3.35 -6.54
N THR A 176 -7.62 -3.82 -7.76
CA THR A 176 -7.63 -2.97 -8.95
C THR A 176 -8.71 -1.90 -8.85
N GLY A 177 -9.89 -2.23 -8.34
CA GLY A 177 -10.92 -1.25 -7.99
C GLY A 177 -10.40 -0.12 -7.08
N LEU A 178 -9.65 -0.46 -6.02
CA LEU A 178 -9.03 0.53 -5.13
C LEU A 178 -7.97 1.38 -5.84
N ALA A 179 -7.11 0.75 -6.66
CA ALA A 179 -6.10 1.46 -7.44
C ALA A 179 -6.73 2.46 -8.42
N LEU A 180 -7.84 2.09 -9.06
CA LEU A 180 -8.60 2.95 -9.98
C LEU A 180 -9.24 4.14 -9.25
N LEU A 181 -9.79 3.93 -8.04
CA LEU A 181 -10.30 5.04 -7.22
C LEU A 181 -9.18 6.01 -6.82
N ALA A 182 -8.02 5.49 -6.40
CA ALA A 182 -6.85 6.32 -6.10
C ALA A 182 -6.36 7.10 -7.33
N ALA A 183 -6.37 6.48 -8.52
CA ALA A 183 -6.03 7.15 -9.77
C ALA A 183 -7.06 8.25 -10.14
N ALA A 184 -8.35 8.00 -9.93
CA ALA A 184 -9.41 8.98 -10.14
C ALA A 184 -9.23 10.22 -9.23
N GLU A 185 -8.76 10.02 -8.01
CA GLU A 185 -8.47 11.08 -7.05
C GLU A 185 -7.23 11.90 -7.40
N THR A 186 -6.36 11.44 -8.29
CA THR A 186 -5.20 12.20 -8.79
C THR A 186 -5.36 12.70 -10.22
N ALA A 187 -6.51 12.45 -10.86
CA ALA A 187 -6.85 13.00 -12.17
C ALA A 187 -6.78 14.53 -12.20
N SER A 188 -6.16 15.07 -13.26
CA SER A 188 -6.08 16.52 -13.52
C SER A 188 -7.32 17.08 -14.21
N ASP A 189 -8.09 16.23 -14.89
CA ASP A 189 -9.27 16.60 -15.66
C ASP A 189 -10.44 15.63 -15.46
N ALA A 190 -11.66 16.11 -15.73
CA ALA A 190 -12.89 15.36 -15.53
C ALA A 190 -13.03 14.13 -16.45
N THR A 191 -12.49 14.18 -17.66
CA THR A 191 -12.54 13.07 -18.62
C THR A 191 -11.69 11.91 -18.12
N THR A 192 -10.47 12.17 -17.68
CA THR A 192 -9.60 11.13 -17.14
C THR A 192 -10.11 10.60 -15.81
N ARG A 193 -10.64 11.47 -14.94
CA ARG A 193 -11.34 11.03 -13.71
C ARG A 193 -12.50 10.10 -14.04
N GLY A 194 -13.32 10.45 -15.03
CA GLY A 194 -14.45 9.65 -15.48
C GLY A 194 -14.04 8.25 -15.94
N ARG A 195 -12.98 8.14 -16.75
CA ARG A 195 -12.45 6.85 -17.22
C ARG A 195 -12.10 5.91 -16.08
N TYR A 196 -11.43 6.41 -15.04
CA TYR A 196 -11.07 5.60 -13.87
C TYR A 196 -12.30 5.18 -13.05
N LEU A 197 -13.24 6.09 -12.82
CA LEU A 197 -14.46 5.77 -12.08
C LEU A 197 -15.36 4.79 -12.83
N ASP A 198 -15.43 4.88 -14.16
CA ASP A 198 -16.21 3.94 -14.97
C ASP A 198 -15.58 2.55 -14.97
N ALA A 199 -14.24 2.44 -15.02
CA ALA A 199 -13.55 1.17 -14.83
C ALA A 199 -13.81 0.58 -13.43
N ALA A 200 -13.70 1.38 -12.36
CA ALA A 200 -14.02 0.93 -11.01
C ALA A 200 -15.47 0.45 -10.88
N ARG A 201 -16.44 1.12 -11.53
CA ARG A 201 -17.83 0.64 -11.54
C ARG A 201 -17.98 -0.73 -12.21
N ARG A 202 -17.24 -0.98 -13.31
CA ARG A 202 -17.22 -2.30 -13.96
C ARG A 202 -16.64 -3.38 -13.07
N GLU A 203 -15.58 -3.09 -12.31
CA GLU A 203 -15.05 -4.02 -11.30
C GLU A 203 -16.10 -4.38 -10.25
N ALA A 204 -16.78 -3.37 -9.71
CA ALA A 204 -17.85 -3.60 -8.75
C ALA A 204 -18.97 -4.44 -9.37
N ASP A 205 -19.38 -4.17 -10.61
CA ASP A 205 -20.37 -5.00 -11.31
C ASP A 205 -19.90 -6.45 -11.48
N PHE A 206 -18.63 -6.68 -11.82
CA PHE A 206 -18.07 -8.03 -11.88
C PHE A 206 -18.17 -8.74 -10.51
N LEU A 207 -17.68 -8.13 -9.43
CA LEU A 207 -17.74 -8.71 -8.09
C LEU A 207 -19.17 -9.07 -7.69
N LEU A 208 -20.12 -8.15 -7.93
CA LEU A 208 -21.51 -8.28 -7.48
C LEU A 208 -22.36 -9.22 -8.35
N ARG A 209 -21.98 -9.45 -9.62
CA ARG A 209 -22.81 -10.18 -10.60
C ARG A 209 -22.21 -11.48 -11.12
N SER A 210 -20.92 -11.72 -10.91
CA SER A 210 -20.23 -12.96 -11.33
C SER A 210 -20.64 -14.20 -10.54
N GLY A 211 -21.39 -14.03 -9.45
CA GLY A 211 -21.76 -15.09 -8.51
C GLY A 211 -20.64 -15.50 -7.56
N LEU A 212 -19.58 -14.69 -7.46
CA LEU A 212 -18.54 -14.85 -6.42
C LEU A 212 -19.13 -14.75 -5.01
N TRP A 213 -20.17 -13.94 -4.81
CA TRP A 213 -20.98 -14.00 -3.60
C TRP A 213 -22.15 -14.97 -3.78
N ASP A 214 -22.30 -15.91 -2.85
CA ASP A 214 -23.46 -16.82 -2.77
C ASP A 214 -23.83 -17.14 -1.31
N ALA A 215 -24.86 -17.95 -1.11
CA ALA A 215 -25.36 -18.31 0.22
C ALA A 215 -24.48 -19.36 0.96
N THR A 216 -23.46 -19.91 0.32
CA THR A 216 -22.56 -20.89 0.95
C THR A 216 -21.86 -20.22 2.13
N PHE A 217 -21.83 -20.92 3.28
CA PHE A 217 -21.32 -20.38 4.55
C PHE A 217 -22.02 -19.08 5.00
N GLY A 218 -23.28 -18.88 4.59
CA GLY A 218 -24.09 -17.72 4.98
C GLY A 218 -23.79 -16.42 4.23
N GLY A 219 -22.99 -16.47 3.16
CA GLY A 219 -22.56 -15.27 2.43
C GLY A 219 -21.07 -15.31 2.08
N GLY A 220 -20.49 -14.14 1.82
CA GLY A 220 -19.08 -13.97 1.53
C GLY A 220 -18.73 -14.22 0.06
N PHE A 221 -17.71 -13.52 -0.41
CA PHE A 221 -17.08 -13.72 -1.71
C PHE A 221 -16.11 -14.91 -1.66
N TRP A 222 -16.20 -15.78 -2.66
CA TRP A 222 -15.17 -16.75 -3.00
C TRP A 222 -13.89 -16.06 -3.44
N TRP A 223 -12.74 -16.67 -3.18
CA TRP A 223 -11.46 -16.18 -3.68
C TRP A 223 -11.42 -16.11 -5.20
N THR A 224 -11.88 -17.17 -5.87
CA THR A 224 -11.80 -17.30 -7.32
C THR A 224 -13.15 -17.60 -7.96
N THR A 225 -13.23 -17.41 -9.28
CA THR A 225 -14.37 -17.82 -10.10
C THR A 225 -14.61 -19.34 -10.10
N ASP A 226 -13.63 -20.15 -9.69
CA ASP A 226 -13.76 -21.60 -9.58
C ASP A 226 -14.51 -22.01 -8.31
N ARG A 227 -14.57 -21.15 -7.28
CA ARG A 227 -15.42 -21.25 -6.08
C ARG A 227 -15.17 -22.50 -5.23
N GLY A 228 -14.20 -22.40 -4.32
CA GLY A 228 -14.04 -23.35 -3.21
C GLY A 228 -13.39 -24.67 -3.59
N ASP A 229 -12.54 -24.65 -4.61
CA ASP A 229 -11.67 -25.76 -5.03
C ASP A 229 -10.35 -25.85 -4.24
N THR A 230 -10.07 -24.88 -3.36
CA THR A 230 -8.91 -24.82 -2.47
C THR A 230 -9.29 -24.44 -1.03
N ASP A 231 -8.34 -24.58 -0.10
CA ASP A 231 -8.47 -24.15 1.30
C ASP A 231 -8.59 -22.62 1.47
N GLU A 232 -8.32 -21.84 0.42
CA GLU A 232 -8.56 -20.40 0.42
C GLU A 232 -10.05 -20.10 0.59
N GLY A 233 -10.91 -20.90 -0.05
CA GLY A 233 -12.37 -20.84 0.09
C GLY A 233 -12.92 -19.41 -0.04
N LYS A 234 -13.53 -18.93 1.06
CA LYS A 234 -13.95 -17.53 1.23
C LYS A 234 -13.02 -16.86 2.25
N PRO A 235 -11.92 -16.22 1.80
CA PRO A 235 -10.90 -15.70 2.69
C PRO A 235 -11.24 -14.30 3.24
N ALA A 236 -10.63 -13.95 4.37
CA ALA A 236 -10.76 -12.64 4.99
C ALA A 236 -10.27 -11.52 4.07
N GLN A 237 -9.10 -11.68 3.44
CA GLN A 237 -8.55 -10.74 2.45
C GLN A 237 -9.58 -10.34 1.39
N THR A 238 -10.08 -11.29 0.58
CA THR A 238 -11.02 -11.01 -0.51
C THR A 238 -12.20 -10.20 -0.01
N ASN A 239 -12.77 -10.60 1.12
CA ASN A 239 -13.97 -9.97 1.67
C ASN A 239 -13.65 -8.57 2.25
N ALA A 240 -12.52 -8.39 2.91
CA ALA A 240 -12.09 -7.09 3.44
C ALA A 240 -11.78 -6.10 2.32
N ILE A 241 -11.02 -6.52 1.28
CA ILE A 241 -10.70 -5.67 0.12
C ILE A 241 -11.99 -5.32 -0.62
N ALA A 242 -12.89 -6.28 -0.86
CA ALA A 242 -14.17 -6.02 -1.51
C ALA A 242 -15.03 -5.02 -0.70
N ALA A 243 -15.11 -5.17 0.62
CA ALA A 243 -15.85 -4.24 1.48
C ALA A 243 -15.24 -2.82 1.42
N LEU A 244 -13.91 -2.71 1.53
CA LEU A 244 -13.17 -1.46 1.44
C LEU A 244 -13.38 -0.78 0.09
N PHE A 245 -13.23 -1.54 -1.00
CA PHE A 245 -13.42 -1.06 -2.36
C PHE A 245 -14.84 -0.52 -2.60
N LEU A 246 -15.86 -1.33 -2.30
CA LEU A 246 -17.25 -0.94 -2.50
C LEU A 246 -17.60 0.28 -1.64
N GLY A 247 -17.03 0.39 -0.44
CA GLY A 247 -17.31 1.51 0.45
C GLY A 247 -16.70 2.81 -0.07
N ARG A 248 -15.47 2.74 -0.62
CA ARG A 248 -14.84 3.90 -1.25
C ARG A 248 -15.51 4.27 -2.56
N LEU A 249 -15.98 3.28 -3.32
CA LEU A 249 -16.77 3.54 -4.52
C LEU A 249 -18.11 4.21 -4.17
N HIS A 250 -18.73 3.85 -3.05
CA HIS A 250 -19.88 4.58 -2.51
C HIS A 250 -19.52 6.05 -2.22
N GLN A 251 -18.43 6.33 -1.50
CA GLN A 251 -18.00 7.71 -1.23
C GLN A 251 -17.75 8.50 -2.52
N ALA A 252 -17.14 7.88 -3.53
CA ALA A 252 -16.82 8.53 -4.80
C ALA A 252 -18.04 8.80 -5.69
N THR A 253 -19.11 8.02 -5.56
CA THR A 253 -20.26 8.04 -6.49
C THR A 253 -21.60 8.39 -5.86
N GLY A 254 -21.73 8.28 -4.54
CA GLY A 254 -22.99 8.39 -3.80
C GLY A 254 -23.94 7.20 -3.95
N ALA A 255 -23.60 6.16 -4.71
CA ALA A 255 -24.52 5.06 -5.01
C ALA A 255 -24.75 4.15 -3.79
N GLY A 256 -25.99 4.06 -3.29
CA GLY A 256 -26.35 3.35 -2.07
C GLY A 256 -26.09 1.84 -2.09
N VAL A 257 -26.19 1.21 -3.27
CA VAL A 257 -25.94 -0.24 -3.44
C VAL A 257 -24.55 -0.65 -2.96
N TYR A 258 -23.53 0.19 -3.19
CA TYR A 258 -22.17 -0.15 -2.77
C TYR A 258 -22.00 -0.05 -1.25
N ARG A 259 -22.66 0.92 -0.60
CA ARG A 259 -22.74 1.00 0.87
C ARG A 259 -23.38 -0.26 1.46
N GLU A 260 -24.51 -0.70 0.90
CA GLU A 260 -25.19 -1.92 1.37
C GLU A 260 -24.28 -3.15 1.29
N TRP A 261 -23.54 -3.30 0.19
CA TRP A 261 -22.61 -4.42 0.03
C TRP A 261 -21.39 -4.32 0.95
N THR A 262 -20.85 -3.13 1.23
CA THR A 262 -19.80 -2.94 2.24
C THR A 262 -20.26 -3.43 3.61
N LEU A 263 -21.42 -2.96 4.06
CA LEU A 263 -21.93 -3.31 5.39
C LEU A 263 -22.29 -4.80 5.48
N ARG A 264 -22.90 -5.37 4.43
CA ARG A 264 -23.21 -6.79 4.34
C ARG A 264 -21.95 -7.66 4.41
N THR A 265 -20.90 -7.28 3.70
CA THR A 265 -19.66 -8.04 3.65
C THR A 265 -18.96 -8.05 5.01
N LEU A 266 -18.87 -6.89 5.67
CA LEU A 266 -18.28 -6.81 7.01
C LEU A 266 -19.12 -7.54 8.06
N PHE A 267 -20.44 -7.43 8.00
CA PHE A 267 -21.32 -8.21 8.88
C PHE A 267 -21.06 -9.72 8.74
N TRP A 268 -20.90 -10.22 7.50
CA TRP A 268 -20.54 -11.61 7.26
C TRP A 268 -19.17 -11.95 7.84
N MET A 269 -18.15 -11.13 7.63
CA MET A 269 -16.82 -11.34 8.21
C MET A 269 -16.86 -11.41 9.74
N ASP A 270 -17.57 -10.48 10.37
CA ASP A 270 -17.76 -10.43 11.83
C ASP A 270 -18.47 -11.67 12.37
N THR A 271 -19.39 -12.23 11.59
CA THR A 271 -20.18 -13.40 11.99
C THR A 271 -19.43 -14.72 11.74
N VAL A 272 -18.64 -14.81 10.67
CA VAL A 272 -18.11 -16.08 10.16
C VAL A 272 -16.63 -16.26 10.43
N LEU A 273 -15.84 -15.19 10.35
CA LEU A 273 -14.37 -15.26 10.38
C LEU A 273 -13.75 -14.65 11.65
N TYR A 274 -14.43 -13.73 12.33
CA TYR A 274 -13.88 -13.12 13.54
C TYR A 274 -13.75 -14.14 14.69
N GLU A 275 -12.58 -14.16 15.32
CA GLU A 275 -12.27 -14.99 16.48
C GLU A 275 -12.12 -14.11 17.74
N PRO A 276 -13.16 -14.03 18.60
CA PRO A 276 -13.15 -13.14 19.77
C PRO A 276 -12.05 -13.47 20.80
N SER A 277 -11.59 -14.71 20.90
CA SER A 277 -10.50 -15.05 21.83
C SER A 277 -9.12 -14.56 21.38
N ARG A 278 -9.01 -14.11 20.13
CA ARG A 278 -7.77 -13.64 19.50
C ARG A 278 -7.84 -12.19 19.07
N ASP A 279 -9.03 -11.61 18.99
CA ASP A 279 -9.27 -10.30 18.38
C ASP A 279 -8.81 -10.22 16.91
N LEU A 280 -8.94 -11.31 16.16
CA LEU A 280 -8.46 -11.44 14.77
C LEU A 280 -9.49 -12.12 13.88
N TYR A 281 -9.48 -11.78 12.58
CA TYR A 281 -10.16 -12.56 11.56
C TYR A 281 -9.33 -13.75 11.13
N ARG A 282 -9.95 -14.92 11.14
CA ARG A 282 -9.40 -16.15 10.57
C ARG A 282 -9.19 -15.99 9.07
N TRP A 283 -8.16 -16.66 8.56
CA TRP A 283 -7.79 -16.61 7.15
C TRP A 283 -8.96 -16.93 6.21
N SER A 284 -9.68 -18.03 6.45
CA SER A 284 -10.74 -18.49 5.54
C SER A 284 -11.80 -19.36 6.21
N VAL A 285 -12.90 -19.52 5.47
CA VAL A 285 -13.86 -20.62 5.65
C VAL A 285 -13.96 -21.43 4.35
N HIS A 286 -13.88 -22.76 4.47
CA HIS A 286 -13.86 -23.69 3.34
C HIS A 286 -14.48 -25.05 3.70
N TYR A 287 -14.61 -25.93 2.71
CA TYR A 287 -15.01 -27.32 2.90
C TYR A 287 -13.82 -28.17 3.36
N GLN A 288 -14.03 -29.19 4.18
CA GLN A 288 -12.96 -30.14 4.53
C GLN A 288 -12.32 -30.82 3.31
N ASP A 289 -13.11 -31.13 2.28
CA ASP A 289 -12.62 -31.54 0.96
C ASP A 289 -13.03 -30.47 -0.07
N PRO A 290 -12.16 -29.47 -0.35
CA PRO A 290 -12.45 -28.39 -1.30
C PRO A 290 -12.66 -28.91 -2.73
N ALA A 291 -11.83 -29.84 -3.18
CA ALA A 291 -11.90 -30.38 -4.54
C ALA A 291 -13.28 -31.01 -4.84
N ARG A 292 -13.91 -31.64 -3.83
CA ARG A 292 -15.28 -32.17 -3.93
C ARG A 292 -16.36 -31.26 -3.37
N ARG A 293 -15.99 -30.19 -2.67
CA ARG A 293 -16.90 -29.28 -1.92
C ARG A 293 -17.79 -30.04 -0.94
N THR A 294 -17.18 -30.95 -0.19
CA THR A 294 -17.88 -31.83 0.75
C THR A 294 -17.22 -31.88 2.12
N GLY A 295 -17.92 -32.51 3.07
CA GLY A 295 -17.47 -32.65 4.45
C GLY A 295 -17.87 -31.46 5.34
N PRO A 296 -17.46 -31.50 6.62
CA PRO A 296 -17.71 -30.42 7.56
C PRO A 296 -17.11 -29.09 7.08
N ILE A 297 -17.73 -27.99 7.53
CA ILE A 297 -17.22 -26.64 7.30
C ILE A 297 -16.00 -26.42 8.20
N VAL A 298 -14.90 -25.98 7.59
CA VAL A 298 -13.66 -25.65 8.29
C VAL A 298 -13.50 -24.15 8.35
N ARG A 299 -13.35 -23.60 9.55
CA ARG A 299 -12.84 -22.24 9.77
C ARG A 299 -11.36 -22.34 10.06
N SER A 300 -10.54 -21.71 9.24
CA SER A 300 -9.09 -21.85 9.35
C SER A 300 -8.58 -21.45 10.75
N PRO A 301 -7.63 -22.21 11.34
CA PRO A 301 -6.95 -21.80 12.56
C PRO A 301 -5.83 -20.76 12.29
N ARG A 302 -5.59 -20.39 11.02
CA ARG A 302 -4.52 -19.48 10.62
C ARG A 302 -5.02 -18.04 10.60
N PHE A 303 -4.10 -17.12 10.86
CA PHE A 303 -4.31 -15.68 10.86
C PHE A 303 -3.15 -15.02 10.13
N PHE A 304 -3.45 -14.12 9.20
CA PHE A 304 -2.44 -13.35 8.48
C PHE A 304 -2.53 -11.87 8.78
N ASN A 305 -1.40 -11.17 8.74
CA ASN A 305 -1.32 -9.76 9.14
C ASN A 305 -2.09 -8.82 8.20
N TYR A 306 -2.01 -9.06 6.89
CA TYR A 306 -2.63 -8.23 5.86
C TYR A 306 -4.16 -8.32 5.91
N ASP A 307 -4.72 -9.50 6.19
CA ASP A 307 -6.17 -9.68 6.44
C ASP A 307 -6.68 -8.67 7.48
N GLN A 308 -5.93 -8.50 8.58
CA GLN A 308 -6.33 -7.63 9.67
C GLN A 308 -6.09 -6.16 9.32
N GLY A 309 -4.97 -5.84 8.67
CA GLY A 309 -4.66 -4.49 8.21
C GLY A 309 -5.76 -3.93 7.30
N ILE A 310 -6.20 -4.73 6.32
CA ILE A 310 -7.27 -4.36 5.39
C ILE A 310 -8.62 -4.29 6.13
N ALA A 311 -8.89 -5.24 7.04
CA ALA A 311 -10.12 -5.24 7.82
C ALA A 311 -10.22 -4.03 8.76
N ILE A 312 -9.11 -3.52 9.29
CA ILE A 312 -9.07 -2.26 10.05
C ILE A 312 -9.57 -1.12 9.16
N GLU A 313 -9.01 -0.95 7.96
CA GLU A 313 -9.44 0.10 7.03
C GLU A 313 -10.93 -0.03 6.67
N ALA A 314 -11.40 -1.25 6.40
CA ALA A 314 -12.79 -1.51 6.05
C ALA A 314 -13.75 -1.24 7.22
N GLN A 315 -13.40 -1.62 8.45
CA GLN A 315 -14.21 -1.35 9.64
C GLN A 315 -14.27 0.14 9.97
N LEU A 316 -13.15 0.86 9.87
CA LEU A 316 -13.11 2.32 10.04
C LEU A 316 -13.99 3.04 8.99
N LEU A 317 -13.96 2.57 7.75
CA LEU A 317 -14.84 3.05 6.70
C LEU A 317 -16.31 2.81 7.02
N ALA A 318 -16.66 1.58 7.38
CA ALA A 318 -18.04 1.25 7.72
C ALA A 318 -18.55 2.00 8.95
N ALA A 319 -17.69 2.30 9.94
CA ALA A 319 -18.04 3.12 11.10
C ALA A 319 -18.60 4.49 10.70
N ARG A 320 -18.11 5.08 9.60
CA ARG A 320 -18.64 6.34 9.06
C ARG A 320 -19.93 6.15 8.26
N LEU A 321 -20.11 4.98 7.64
CA LEU A 321 -21.25 4.70 6.79
C LEU A 321 -22.53 4.42 7.58
N ASP A 322 -22.45 3.75 8.73
CA ASP A 322 -23.61 3.41 9.57
C ASP A 322 -23.59 4.00 10.98
N GLY A 323 -22.46 4.55 11.43
CA GLY A 323 -22.35 5.14 12.77
C GLY A 323 -22.29 4.13 13.91
N GLU A 324 -22.14 2.83 13.63
CA GLU A 324 -22.16 1.78 14.65
C GLU A 324 -20.87 1.81 15.50
N PRO A 325 -20.94 2.13 16.80
CA PRO A 325 -19.75 2.32 17.64
C PRO A 325 -18.87 1.06 17.74
N GLY A 326 -19.48 -0.13 17.60
CA GLY A 326 -18.77 -1.41 17.61
C GLY A 326 -17.71 -1.54 16.52
N ARG A 327 -17.85 -0.83 15.39
CA ARG A 327 -16.89 -0.89 14.29
C ARG A 327 -15.54 -0.25 14.63
N LEU A 328 -15.58 0.92 15.28
CA LEU A 328 -14.36 1.58 15.74
C LEU A 328 -13.67 0.79 16.85
N ALA A 329 -14.45 0.19 17.77
CA ALA A 329 -13.91 -0.69 18.79
C ALA A 329 -13.20 -1.90 18.15
N ARG A 330 -13.86 -2.56 17.19
CA ARG A 330 -13.28 -3.68 16.44
C ARG A 330 -11.98 -3.31 15.73
N ALA A 331 -11.94 -2.17 15.05
CA ALA A 331 -10.74 -1.70 14.35
C ALA A 331 -9.56 -1.49 15.32
N ARG A 332 -9.81 -0.93 16.52
CA ARG A 332 -8.78 -0.76 17.55
C ARG A 332 -8.29 -2.08 18.13
N GLU A 333 -9.19 -3.02 18.40
CA GLU A 333 -8.85 -4.37 18.87
C GLU A 333 -7.95 -5.08 17.87
N LEU A 334 -8.30 -5.05 16.58
CA LEU A 334 -7.48 -5.59 15.50
C LEU A 334 -6.10 -4.91 15.43
N GLY A 335 -6.03 -3.58 15.57
CA GLY A 335 -4.76 -2.84 15.58
C GLY A 335 -3.82 -3.29 16.70
N GLN A 336 -4.36 -3.52 17.90
CA GLN A 336 -3.60 -4.04 19.05
C GLN A 336 -3.18 -5.50 18.83
N ALA A 337 -4.11 -6.33 18.35
CA ALA A 337 -3.88 -7.74 18.08
C ALA A 337 -2.84 -7.95 16.98
N LEU A 338 -2.86 -7.12 15.93
CA LEU A 338 -1.87 -7.13 14.87
C LEU A 338 -0.46 -6.91 15.44
N HIS A 339 -0.31 -5.95 16.35
CA HIS A 339 0.99 -5.72 16.99
C HIS A 339 1.40 -6.89 17.90
N ARG A 340 0.50 -7.32 18.78
CA ARG A 340 0.73 -8.37 19.77
C ARG A 340 1.10 -9.72 19.14
N ASP A 341 0.41 -10.12 18.07
CA ASP A 341 0.48 -11.49 17.54
C ASP A 341 1.43 -11.64 16.35
N PHE A 342 1.78 -10.54 15.68
CA PHE A 342 2.59 -10.59 14.45
C PHE A 342 3.93 -9.87 14.57
N TRP A 343 4.18 -9.01 15.56
CA TRP A 343 5.49 -8.35 15.68
C TRP A 343 6.60 -9.37 15.98
N SER A 344 7.60 -9.47 15.11
CA SER A 344 8.78 -10.31 15.34
C SER A 344 9.66 -9.70 16.42
N GLN A 345 9.86 -10.45 17.51
CA GLN A 345 10.79 -10.05 18.59
C GLN A 345 12.26 -10.22 18.18
N HIS A 346 12.55 -10.90 17.07
CA HIS A 346 13.92 -11.20 16.65
C HIS A 346 14.48 -10.16 15.66
N GLY A 347 13.72 -9.87 14.60
CA GLY A 347 14.13 -8.95 13.54
C GLY A 347 13.39 -7.61 13.54
N GLY A 348 12.35 -7.48 14.38
CA GLY A 348 11.33 -6.46 14.18
C GLY A 348 10.50 -6.72 12.92
N GLY A 349 9.49 -5.88 12.73
CA GLY A 349 8.57 -6.00 11.61
C GLY A 349 7.50 -7.06 11.80
N TYR A 350 6.45 -7.00 10.99
CA TYR A 350 5.30 -7.89 11.13
C TYR A 350 5.47 -9.19 10.34
N ASN A 351 5.47 -10.31 11.06
CA ASN A 351 5.36 -11.64 10.50
C ASN A 351 4.10 -11.75 9.63
N LEU A 352 4.18 -12.51 8.54
CA LEU A 352 3.05 -12.77 7.65
C LEU A 352 1.93 -13.51 8.38
N GLN A 353 2.28 -14.61 9.06
CA GLN A 353 1.33 -15.46 9.78
C GLN A 353 1.63 -15.43 11.27
N ALA A 354 0.59 -15.36 12.10
CA ALA A 354 0.74 -15.40 13.55
C ALA A 354 1.46 -16.69 13.98
N GLY A 355 2.50 -16.53 14.80
CA GLY A 355 3.33 -17.64 15.29
C GLY A 355 4.36 -18.20 14.30
N VAL A 356 4.55 -17.58 13.14
CA VAL A 356 5.57 -17.99 12.15
C VAL A 356 6.57 -16.85 11.93
N GLU A 357 7.85 -17.08 12.26
CA GLU A 357 8.93 -16.08 12.13
C GLU A 357 9.36 -15.89 10.67
N GLN A 358 8.56 -15.12 9.94
CA GLN A 358 8.76 -14.81 8.53
C GLN A 358 8.09 -13.49 8.18
N VAL A 359 8.91 -12.49 7.86
CA VAL A 359 8.47 -11.13 7.53
C VAL A 359 8.61 -10.92 6.03
N TYR A 360 7.49 -10.79 5.35
CA TYR A 360 7.41 -10.39 3.95
C TYR A 360 7.24 -8.88 3.84
N THR A 361 8.02 -8.26 2.95
CA THR A 361 8.00 -6.82 2.74
C THR A 361 6.61 -6.29 2.43
N SER A 362 5.89 -6.92 1.50
CA SER A 362 4.56 -6.48 1.07
C SER A 362 3.54 -6.52 2.21
N TYR A 363 3.35 -7.68 2.82
CA TYR A 363 2.33 -7.91 3.82
C TYR A 363 2.61 -7.17 5.14
N ALA A 364 3.88 -7.09 5.55
CA ALA A 364 4.27 -6.28 6.70
C ALA A 364 4.03 -4.78 6.47
N SER A 365 4.22 -4.31 5.23
CA SER A 365 3.92 -2.92 4.89
C SER A 365 2.42 -2.64 4.97
N TRP A 366 1.59 -3.53 4.41
CA TRP A 366 0.14 -3.38 4.42
C TRP A 366 -0.44 -3.42 5.83
N ALA A 367 0.09 -4.29 6.70
CA ALA A 367 -0.24 -4.31 8.12
C ALA A 367 -0.09 -2.92 8.78
N SER A 368 0.95 -2.16 8.40
CA SER A 368 1.15 -0.80 8.91
C SER A 368 0.18 0.23 8.34
N LEU A 369 -0.38 0.01 7.14
CA LEU A 369 -1.40 0.90 6.58
C LEU A 369 -2.68 0.91 7.43
N GLY A 370 -3.03 -0.23 8.03
CA GLY A 370 -4.11 -0.31 9.03
C GLY A 370 -3.83 0.53 10.28
N HIS A 371 -2.59 0.52 10.81
CA HIS A 371 -2.19 1.41 11.90
C HIS A 371 -2.25 2.88 11.50
N LEU A 372 -1.77 3.22 10.30
CA LEU A 372 -1.87 4.59 9.79
C LEU A 372 -3.33 5.05 9.67
N ALA A 373 -4.25 4.19 9.25
CA ALA A 373 -5.67 4.50 9.20
C ALA A 373 -6.29 4.71 10.59
N LEU A 374 -5.85 3.97 11.62
CA LEU A 374 -6.27 4.20 13.00
C LEU A 374 -5.78 5.57 13.51
N HIS A 375 -4.53 5.93 13.22
CA HIS A 375 -3.99 7.26 13.54
C HIS A 375 -4.85 8.37 12.94
N ASP A 376 -5.27 8.24 11.69
CA ASP A 376 -6.09 9.27 11.04
C ASP A 376 -7.43 9.53 11.75
N VAL A 377 -7.98 8.49 12.40
CA VAL A 377 -9.31 8.53 13.01
C VAL A 377 -9.26 9.05 14.45
N ASP A 378 -8.35 8.56 15.29
CA ASP A 378 -8.30 8.95 16.70
C ASP A 378 -7.06 9.76 17.10
N GLY A 379 -6.04 9.79 16.23
CA GLY A 379 -4.84 10.57 16.43
C GLY A 379 -3.95 10.09 17.57
N ASP A 380 -4.11 8.84 18.01
CA ASP A 380 -3.24 8.22 19.01
C ASP A 380 -1.85 7.97 18.38
N PRO A 381 -0.79 8.63 18.87
CA PRO A 381 0.54 8.56 18.26
C PRO A 381 1.13 7.14 18.30
N ARG A 382 0.64 6.25 19.16
CA ARG A 382 1.10 4.86 19.21
C ARG A 382 0.93 4.14 17.88
N TRP A 383 -0.13 4.44 17.14
CA TRP A 383 -0.36 3.83 15.82
C TRP A 383 0.69 4.28 14.80
N LEU A 384 1.00 5.57 14.78
CA LEU A 384 2.07 6.11 13.94
C LEU A 384 3.44 5.53 14.31
N ASP A 385 3.72 5.42 15.61
CA ASP A 385 4.96 4.84 16.11
C ASP A 385 5.12 3.36 15.74
N MET A 386 4.04 2.57 15.80
CA MET A 386 4.03 1.18 15.34
C MET A 386 4.35 1.07 13.85
N ALA A 387 3.74 1.92 13.01
CA ALA A 387 4.02 1.96 11.58
C ALA A 387 5.47 2.43 11.28
N ARG A 388 5.97 3.43 12.01
CA ARG A 388 7.36 3.93 11.91
C ARG A 388 8.37 2.85 12.29
N ALA A 389 8.11 2.13 13.39
CA ALA A 389 8.95 1.03 13.85
C ALA A 389 9.01 -0.10 12.82
N ASN A 390 7.87 -0.50 12.25
CA ASN A 390 7.84 -1.51 11.20
C ASN A 390 8.60 -1.04 9.95
N ALA A 391 8.36 0.18 9.45
CA ALA A 391 9.08 0.72 8.30
C ALA A 391 10.60 0.79 8.54
N ALA A 392 11.03 1.10 9.75
CA ALA A 392 12.44 1.10 10.13
C ALA A 392 13.03 -0.32 10.13
N ALA A 393 12.32 -1.31 10.68
CA ALA A 393 12.73 -2.72 10.66
C ALA A 393 12.84 -3.27 9.22
N LEU A 394 11.83 -3.04 8.39
CA LEU A 394 11.86 -3.43 6.97
C LEU A 394 13.00 -2.73 6.22
N THR A 395 13.24 -1.45 6.50
CA THR A 395 14.37 -0.71 5.91
C THR A 395 15.71 -1.30 6.31
N ALA A 396 15.90 -1.60 7.59
CA ALA A 396 17.15 -2.14 8.11
C ALA A 396 17.44 -3.55 7.57
N ALA A 397 16.42 -4.39 7.44
CA ALA A 397 16.57 -5.79 7.07
C ALA A 397 16.52 -6.04 5.54
N LEU A 398 15.71 -5.27 4.80
CA LEU A 398 15.29 -5.65 3.44
C LEU A 398 15.68 -4.62 2.37
N ARG A 399 16.07 -3.39 2.74
CA ARG A 399 16.38 -2.34 1.76
C ARG A 399 17.70 -2.63 1.04
N ARG A 400 17.68 -2.45 -0.27
CA ARG A 400 18.83 -2.59 -1.16
C ARG A 400 19.48 -1.24 -1.43
N THR A 401 20.71 -1.26 -1.92
CA THR A 401 21.52 -0.04 -2.19
C THR A 401 20.90 0.88 -3.25
N ASP A 402 20.11 0.34 -4.18
CA ASP A 402 19.38 1.11 -5.19
C ASP A 402 18.03 1.66 -4.70
N GLY A 403 17.67 1.43 -3.44
CA GLY A 403 16.41 1.89 -2.84
C GLY A 403 15.23 0.94 -3.01
N GLY A 404 15.40 -0.18 -3.73
CA GLY A 404 14.42 -1.26 -3.76
C GLY A 404 14.47 -2.12 -2.48
N TYR A 405 13.58 -3.11 -2.39
CA TYR A 405 13.49 -4.03 -1.26
C TYR A 405 13.57 -5.49 -1.71
N ALA A 406 14.17 -6.32 -0.86
CA ALA A 406 14.08 -7.77 -0.92
C ALA A 406 12.65 -8.26 -0.63
N LEU A 407 12.31 -9.48 -1.01
CA LEU A 407 10.97 -10.05 -0.85
C LEU A 407 10.62 -10.26 0.63
N ARG A 408 11.54 -10.87 1.38
CA ARG A 408 11.30 -11.28 2.77
C ARG A 408 12.59 -11.58 3.52
N HIS A 409 12.50 -11.59 4.84
CA HIS A 409 13.48 -12.23 5.71
C HIS A 409 12.76 -13.20 6.65
N TYR A 410 13.42 -14.30 7.02
CA TYR A 410 12.83 -15.32 7.86
C TYR A 410 13.88 -16.08 8.64
N ARG A 411 13.44 -16.72 9.72
CA ARG A 411 14.28 -17.58 10.53
C ARG A 411 14.26 -19.01 9.96
N CYS A 412 15.43 -19.63 9.87
CA CYS A 412 15.54 -21.05 9.49
C CYS A 412 15.12 -21.96 10.65
N VAL A 413 13.82 -22.03 10.90
CA VAL A 413 13.25 -22.98 11.86
C VAL A 413 12.98 -24.34 11.17
N ASP A 414 12.72 -24.31 9.86
CA ASP A 414 12.58 -25.49 9.01
C ASP A 414 13.76 -25.60 8.04
N ARG A 415 14.41 -26.78 7.98
CA ARG A 415 15.55 -27.05 7.08
C ARG A 415 15.15 -27.18 5.60
N VAL A 416 13.85 -27.26 5.31
CA VAL A 416 13.32 -27.40 3.94
C VAL A 416 13.08 -26.04 3.27
N ALA A 417 13.04 -24.94 4.04
CA ALA A 417 12.93 -23.61 3.45
C ALA A 417 14.18 -23.26 2.61
N PRO A 418 14.02 -22.60 1.44
CA PRO A 418 15.16 -22.17 0.63
C PRO A 418 16.21 -21.42 1.46
N GLY A 419 17.50 -21.70 1.27
CA GLY A 419 18.58 -21.10 2.06
C GLY A 419 18.78 -21.67 3.48
N CYS A 420 17.92 -22.59 3.93
CA CYS A 420 18.04 -23.27 5.23
C CYS A 420 18.63 -24.69 5.14
N GLU A 421 18.98 -25.15 3.94
CA GLU A 421 19.31 -26.55 3.62
C GLU A 421 20.56 -27.05 4.36
N ARG A 422 21.45 -26.14 4.75
CA ARG A 422 22.71 -26.47 5.44
C ARG A 422 22.63 -26.40 6.96
N GLY A 423 21.49 -26.00 7.54
CA GLY A 423 21.32 -25.88 8.99
C GLY A 423 22.28 -24.90 9.70
N GLN A 424 23.00 -24.08 8.93
CA GLN A 424 24.02 -23.13 9.41
C GLN A 424 23.48 -21.70 9.53
N ALA A 425 22.48 -21.33 8.71
CA ALA A 425 21.85 -20.02 8.77
C ALA A 425 20.80 -19.98 9.89
N ILE A 426 20.86 -18.95 10.74
CA ILE A 426 19.82 -18.67 11.74
C ILE A 426 18.72 -17.82 11.10
N SER A 427 19.08 -16.91 10.19
CA SER A 427 18.17 -16.04 9.44
C SER A 427 18.59 -15.98 7.98
N VAL A 428 17.61 -15.96 7.08
CA VAL A 428 17.78 -15.90 5.62
C VAL A 428 17.09 -14.66 5.07
N LEU A 429 17.74 -14.04 4.09
CA LEU A 429 17.23 -12.93 3.31
C LEU A 429 16.96 -13.42 1.88
N ASP A 430 15.72 -13.32 1.44
CA ASP A 430 15.32 -13.62 0.07
C ASP A 430 15.46 -12.37 -0.79
N HIS A 431 16.57 -12.27 -1.51
CA HIS A 431 16.95 -11.09 -2.27
C HIS A 431 16.08 -10.81 -3.50
N THR A 432 15.12 -11.69 -3.82
CA THR A 432 14.17 -11.53 -4.92
C THR A 432 13.52 -10.15 -4.86
N ARG A 433 13.52 -9.45 -5.98
CA ARG A 433 12.79 -8.20 -6.13
C ARG A 433 11.39 -8.50 -6.64
N ASP A 434 10.47 -8.57 -5.70
CA ASP A 434 9.04 -8.74 -5.96
C ASP A 434 8.34 -7.39 -6.14
N GLY A 435 7.48 -7.26 -7.14
CA GLY A 435 6.80 -6.02 -7.50
C GLY A 435 5.80 -5.55 -6.43
N ALA A 436 5.06 -6.46 -5.80
CA ALA A 436 4.18 -6.12 -4.68
C ALA A 436 5.00 -5.63 -3.49
N ALA A 437 6.13 -6.28 -3.16
CA ALA A 437 7.04 -5.80 -2.12
C ALA A 437 7.52 -4.35 -2.37
N GLN A 438 7.81 -3.98 -3.62
CA GLN A 438 8.19 -2.60 -3.93
C GLN A 438 7.03 -1.64 -3.75
N ALA A 439 5.87 -1.97 -4.34
CA ALA A 439 4.70 -1.12 -4.34
C ALA A 439 4.20 -0.81 -2.91
N TRP A 440 4.13 -1.82 -2.06
CA TRP A 440 3.63 -1.65 -0.69
C TRP A 440 4.62 -0.91 0.22
N MET A 441 5.94 -1.06 0.02
CA MET A 441 6.91 -0.20 0.72
C MET A 441 6.86 1.24 0.21
N GLN A 442 6.66 1.46 -1.08
CA GLN A 442 6.43 2.81 -1.63
C GLN A 442 5.19 3.44 -0.97
N GLN A 443 4.09 2.70 -0.84
CA GLN A 443 2.88 3.18 -0.16
C GLN A 443 3.13 3.50 1.32
N LEU A 444 3.79 2.61 2.07
CA LEU A 444 4.06 2.83 3.49
C LEU A 444 4.94 4.07 3.72
N GLN A 445 6.00 4.24 2.94
CA GLN A 445 6.88 5.40 3.06
C GLN A 445 6.14 6.71 2.69
N THR A 446 5.30 6.69 1.66
CA THR A 446 4.44 7.83 1.30
C THR A 446 3.44 8.15 2.42
N GLY A 447 2.73 7.16 2.94
CA GLY A 447 1.73 7.33 3.98
C GLY A 447 2.31 7.84 5.31
N LEU A 448 3.51 7.39 5.66
CA LEU A 448 4.28 7.91 6.80
C LEU A 448 4.68 9.37 6.57
N ALA A 449 5.18 9.71 5.38
CA ALA A 449 5.59 11.08 5.07
C ALA A 449 4.45 12.08 5.26
N GLN A 450 3.24 11.73 4.80
CA GLN A 450 2.06 12.59 4.93
C GLN A 450 1.69 12.83 6.40
N ARG A 451 1.57 11.77 7.20
CA ARG A 451 1.12 11.87 8.61
C ARG A 451 2.16 12.51 9.53
N ILE A 452 3.45 12.26 9.31
CA ILE A 452 4.52 12.90 10.08
C ILE A 452 4.54 14.41 9.86
N ALA A 453 4.16 14.89 8.67
CA ALA A 453 4.07 16.30 8.37
C ALA A 453 2.79 16.98 8.89
N GLU A 454 1.78 16.19 9.30
CA GLU A 454 0.52 16.69 9.87
C GLU A 454 0.56 16.83 11.41
N ASP A 455 1.46 16.09 12.06
CA ASP A 455 1.66 16.11 13.52
C ASP A 455 2.53 17.30 14.02
N ASP A 456 3.10 18.08 13.09
CA ASP A 456 3.70 19.40 13.33
C ASP A 456 2.66 20.53 13.22
#